data_AF-A0AAF0VAL2-F1
#
_entry.id   AF-A0AAF0VAL2-F1
#
_cell.length_a   1.000
_cell.length_b   1.000
_cell.length_c   1.000
_cell.angle_alpha   90.00
_cell.angle_beta   90.00
_cell.angle_gamma   90.00
#
_symmetry.space_group_name_H-M   'P 1'
#
loop_
_entity.id
_entity.type
_entity.pdbx_description
1 polymer ?
#
loop_
_entity_poly.entity_id
_entity_poly.type
_entity_poly.pdbx_seq_one_letter_code
_entity_poly.pdbx_strand_id
1 'polypeptide(L)'
;MVSPKILLSLIESTVLGPTPPTPSERIELLHAIRHSLPSFQSLLSYPPPKPSDRVQVQSKEVRLPDSGPISLDDQDVQIALKLSDDLHLNEVDSVRLLVSANQELSCNNKSFTDLGITHDVPSALPLCSFHSYTTAKRVEWGLLGREPLEIFRLAAGLWYTERRDLITALYTLLRAVVLDQGLEPDLVADIQRFLDDLINAGVRKRLISLIKELNREEPSGLGGPNCERYILDSRGALVERRAVVSRERLILAHCLVLSVLVVRASPKDVKDVFSALKDSAAGLSGSTDTLSHQITYSLLFSLVVALISDALSAVPDKTSVLSRDASFRQEFQESVMVAGNDPVVEGYFDCLRSAWVVHLMLIHDGVDTKDTSASASSNNDIRNIYSCLEVIFSNNVFLSWLNKILLTPAYQNDDEDMIYMYNAYLHKMITCLLSHPLAKDKVKEAKEKAMTTLSPYRLSTSHDYTVEGIGHFQKATEPAPQTFVSLLEFVSEIYQKEPELLSGNDVLWTFVNFAGEDHTNFQTLVAFLRMLSTLASSAEGASKVFELLQGKTFRSIGWSTLFDCISIYEEKFKQALQSPGAVLPEIQEGDAKALVAYLNVLQR
;
A
#
# COMPACT_ATOMS: atom_id res chain seq x y z
N MET A 1 28.49 15.18 -9.67
CA MET A 1 27.29 14.69 -8.95
C MET A 1 27.51 13.22 -8.63
N VAL A 2 27.12 12.73 -7.45
CA VAL A 2 27.15 11.29 -7.17
C VAL A 2 26.09 10.62 -8.04
N SER A 3 26.42 9.55 -8.77
CA SER A 3 25.43 8.84 -9.57
C SER A 3 24.36 8.21 -8.66
N PRO A 4 23.07 8.15 -9.07
CA PRO A 4 22.01 7.55 -8.27
C PRO A 4 22.33 6.14 -7.76
N LYS A 5 22.97 5.31 -8.60
CA LYS A 5 23.39 3.95 -8.26
C LYS A 5 24.38 3.90 -7.08
N ILE A 6 25.42 4.73 -7.13
CA ILE A 6 26.41 4.84 -6.04
C ILE A 6 25.75 5.38 -4.78
N LEU A 7 24.88 6.39 -4.91
CA LEU A 7 24.14 6.96 -3.79
C LEU A 7 23.27 5.90 -3.10
N LEU A 8 22.48 5.15 -3.87
CA LEU A 8 21.63 4.09 -3.33
C LEU A 8 22.47 3.01 -2.65
N SER A 9 23.53 2.52 -3.30
CA SER A 9 24.41 1.51 -2.72
C SER A 9 25.04 1.96 -1.39
N LEU A 10 25.43 3.23 -1.28
CA LEU A 10 25.97 3.80 -0.05
C LEU A 10 24.90 3.94 1.05
N ILE A 11 23.68 4.34 0.68
CA ILE A 11 22.55 4.40 1.61
C ILE A 11 22.25 2.98 2.13
N GLU A 12 22.08 2.01 1.24
CA GLU A 12 21.77 0.63 1.62
C GLU A 12 22.84 0.02 2.52
N SER A 13 24.13 0.19 2.19
CA SER A 13 25.21 -0.36 3.02
C SER A 13 25.27 0.26 4.42
N THR A 14 24.91 1.53 4.55
CA THR A 14 25.03 2.29 5.80
C THR A 14 23.76 2.20 6.67
N VAL A 15 22.59 2.19 6.03
CA VAL A 15 21.26 2.25 6.67
C VAL A 15 20.69 0.86 6.92
N LEU A 16 20.86 -0.07 5.95
CA LEU A 16 20.32 -1.42 6.01
C LEU A 16 21.40 -2.46 6.35
N GLY A 17 22.63 -2.01 6.63
CA GLY A 17 23.76 -2.86 6.95
C GLY A 17 23.51 -3.66 8.24
N PRO A 18 24.03 -4.90 8.35
CA PRO A 18 23.85 -5.75 9.53
C PRO A 18 24.60 -5.24 10.77
N THR A 19 25.52 -4.30 10.59
CA THR A 19 26.34 -3.71 11.64
C THR A 19 26.15 -2.21 11.69
N PRO A 20 26.18 -1.59 12.88
CA PRO A 20 26.11 -0.13 13.00
C PRO A 20 27.19 0.55 12.17
N PRO A 21 26.87 1.63 11.44
CA PRO A 21 27.82 2.28 10.55
C PRO A 21 28.92 2.97 11.35
N THR A 22 30.15 2.87 10.87
CA THR A 22 31.32 3.56 11.43
C THR A 22 31.21 5.07 11.28
N PRO A 23 31.93 5.88 12.09
CA PRO A 23 31.91 7.34 11.95
C PRO A 23 32.29 7.84 10.54
N SER A 24 33.21 7.15 9.85
CA SER A 24 33.61 7.49 8.48
C SER A 24 32.47 7.25 7.47
N GLU A 25 31.79 6.10 7.56
CA GLU A 25 30.68 5.77 6.67
C GLU A 25 29.52 6.76 6.85
N ARG A 26 29.27 7.22 8.07
CA ARG A 26 28.26 8.27 8.34
C ARG A 26 28.62 9.60 7.68
N ILE A 27 29.87 10.03 7.80
CA ILE A 27 30.33 11.28 7.17
C ILE A 27 30.21 11.17 5.65
N GLU A 28 30.60 10.04 5.08
CA GLU A 28 30.49 9.78 3.64
C GLU A 28 29.02 9.80 3.18
N LEU A 29 28.13 9.11 3.90
CA LEU A 29 26.69 9.11 3.65
C LEU A 29 26.11 10.53 3.66
N LEU A 30 26.35 11.29 4.73
CA LEU A 30 25.82 12.65 4.87
C LEU A 30 26.39 13.59 3.80
N HIS A 31 27.66 13.42 3.43
CA HIS A 31 28.26 14.17 2.33
C HIS A 31 27.59 13.84 0.99
N ALA A 32 27.41 12.55 0.68
CA ALA A 32 26.79 12.08 -0.55
C ALA A 32 25.33 12.54 -0.69
N ILE A 33 24.54 12.45 0.40
CA ILE A 33 23.14 12.89 0.41
C ILE A 33 23.06 14.41 0.21
N ARG A 34 23.89 15.21 0.92
CA ARG A 34 23.92 16.67 0.75
C ARG A 34 24.35 17.08 -0.65
N HIS A 35 25.34 16.40 -1.25
CA HIS A 35 25.76 16.63 -2.62
C HIS A 35 24.65 16.27 -3.64
N SER A 36 23.77 15.33 -3.29
CA SER A 36 22.67 14.88 -4.14
C SER A 36 21.37 15.67 -3.92
N LEU A 37 21.37 16.67 -3.03
CA LEU A 37 20.19 17.50 -2.72
C LEU A 37 19.51 18.07 -3.97
N PRO A 38 20.20 18.63 -4.98
CA PRO A 38 19.53 19.14 -6.19
C PRO A 38 18.77 18.05 -6.98
N SER A 39 19.30 16.83 -7.00
CA SER A 39 18.63 15.68 -7.65
C SER A 39 17.36 15.29 -6.92
N PHE A 40 17.37 15.31 -5.57
CA PHE A 40 16.17 15.06 -4.78
C PHE A 40 15.15 16.20 -4.86
N GLN A 41 15.57 17.46 -4.93
CA GLN A 41 14.66 18.61 -5.03
C GLN A 41 13.95 18.65 -6.39
N SER A 42 14.70 18.40 -7.47
CA SER A 42 14.15 18.38 -8.83
C SER A 42 13.38 17.10 -9.14
N LEU A 43 13.72 15.99 -8.47
CA LEU A 43 13.18 14.63 -8.57
C LEU A 43 12.57 14.29 -9.93
N LEU A 44 13.32 13.55 -10.73
CA LEU A 44 12.93 13.11 -12.08
C LEU A 44 12.54 14.27 -13.01
N SER A 45 13.05 15.49 -12.76
CA SER A 45 12.94 16.61 -13.69
C SER A 45 14.18 16.64 -14.57
N TYR A 46 13.99 16.32 -15.84
CA TYR A 46 15.07 16.19 -16.81
C TYR A 46 14.86 17.18 -17.97
N PRO A 47 15.94 17.63 -18.62
CA PRO A 47 15.82 18.53 -19.76
C PRO A 47 15.02 17.88 -20.90
N PRO A 48 13.99 18.55 -21.45
CA PRO A 48 13.25 18.04 -22.60
C PRO A 48 14.05 18.19 -23.90
N PRO A 49 13.60 17.57 -25.02
CA PRO A 49 14.21 17.71 -26.33
C PRO A 49 14.43 19.17 -26.74
N LYS A 50 15.62 19.46 -27.29
CA LYS A 50 16.02 20.84 -27.59
C LYS A 50 16.57 20.95 -29.02
N PRO A 51 16.03 21.85 -29.87
CA PRO A 51 16.44 21.94 -31.27
C PRO A 51 17.95 22.14 -31.50
N SER A 52 18.64 22.87 -30.62
CA SER A 52 20.10 23.06 -30.71
C SER A 52 20.86 21.75 -30.50
N ASP A 53 20.39 20.95 -29.55
CA ASP A 53 21.02 19.70 -29.15
C ASP A 53 20.74 18.64 -30.23
N ARG A 54 19.55 18.66 -30.83
CA ARG A 54 19.21 17.86 -32.00
C ARG A 54 20.14 18.10 -33.19
N VAL A 55 20.39 19.38 -33.52
CA VAL A 55 21.33 19.75 -34.60
C VAL A 55 22.74 19.28 -34.29
N GLN A 56 23.16 19.38 -33.02
CA GLN A 56 24.46 18.88 -32.59
C GLN A 56 24.59 17.36 -32.78
N VAL A 57 23.59 16.58 -32.35
CA VAL A 57 23.60 15.11 -32.58
C VAL A 57 23.60 14.78 -34.07
N GLN A 58 22.80 15.48 -34.88
CA GLN A 58 22.79 15.30 -36.34
C GLN A 58 24.11 15.66 -37.03
N SER A 59 24.90 16.55 -36.42
CA SER A 59 26.24 16.89 -36.90
C SER A 59 27.29 15.79 -36.65
N LYS A 60 26.90 14.71 -35.96
CA LYS A 60 27.73 13.54 -35.59
C LYS A 60 28.87 13.82 -34.61
N GLU A 61 28.99 15.04 -34.10
CA GLU A 61 29.98 15.42 -33.09
C GLU A 61 29.30 16.06 -31.87
N VAL A 62 29.23 15.30 -30.78
CA VAL A 62 28.52 15.70 -29.55
C VAL A 62 29.51 15.93 -28.42
N ARG A 63 29.31 16.98 -27.64
CA ARG A 63 30.11 17.25 -26.43
C ARG A 63 29.26 16.98 -25.22
N LEU A 64 29.61 15.93 -24.46
CA LEU A 64 28.99 15.68 -23.17
C LEU A 64 29.61 16.59 -22.09
N PRO A 65 28.87 16.90 -21.02
CA PRO A 65 29.45 17.50 -19.82
C PRO A 65 30.64 16.66 -19.33
N ASP A 66 31.74 17.31 -18.96
CA ASP A 66 32.96 16.69 -18.42
C ASP A 66 33.69 15.69 -19.35
N SER A 67 33.37 15.67 -20.66
CA SER A 67 33.99 14.77 -21.65
C SER A 67 34.46 15.50 -22.91
N GLY A 68 35.38 14.89 -23.65
CA GLY A 68 35.78 15.36 -24.99
C GLY A 68 34.69 15.14 -26.05
N PRO A 69 34.85 15.68 -27.28
CA PRO A 69 33.92 15.44 -28.37
C PRO A 69 33.82 13.95 -28.72
N ILE A 70 32.59 13.46 -28.84
CA ILE A 70 32.23 12.09 -29.20
C ILE A 70 31.76 12.09 -30.65
N SER A 71 32.38 11.24 -31.48
CA SER A 71 31.95 11.01 -32.86
C SER A 71 30.91 9.91 -32.88
N LEU A 72 29.78 10.16 -33.54
CA LEU A 72 28.67 9.22 -33.70
C LEU A 72 28.61 8.71 -35.16
N ASP A 73 28.25 7.45 -35.35
CA ASP A 73 27.89 6.96 -36.68
C ASP A 73 26.41 7.25 -37.02
N ASP A 74 25.96 6.88 -38.23
CA ASP A 74 24.57 7.12 -38.64
C ASP A 74 23.56 6.34 -37.78
N GLN A 75 23.92 5.16 -37.28
CA GLN A 75 23.06 4.33 -36.45
C GLN A 75 22.92 4.92 -35.04
N ASP A 76 24.03 5.39 -34.45
CA ASP A 76 24.06 6.06 -33.16
C ASP A 76 23.18 7.32 -33.16
N VAL A 77 23.24 8.12 -34.23
CA VAL A 77 22.38 9.29 -34.41
C VAL A 77 20.90 8.88 -34.43
N GLN A 78 20.54 7.82 -35.15
CA GLN A 78 19.14 7.35 -35.18
C GLN A 78 18.67 6.84 -33.81
N ILE A 79 19.51 6.09 -33.09
CA ILE A 79 19.17 5.58 -31.76
C ILE A 79 19.01 6.73 -30.77
N ALA A 80 19.94 7.70 -30.75
CA ALA A 80 19.88 8.86 -29.85
C ALA A 80 18.64 9.72 -30.11
N LEU A 81 18.28 9.97 -31.37
CA LEU A 81 17.05 10.71 -31.70
C LEU A 81 15.80 9.93 -31.32
N LYS A 82 15.77 8.61 -31.55
CA LYS A 82 14.65 7.76 -31.11
C LYS A 82 14.51 7.77 -29.58
N LEU A 83 15.62 7.68 -28.83
CA LEU A 83 15.59 7.75 -27.36
C LEU A 83 15.04 9.09 -26.88
N SER A 84 15.46 10.18 -27.51
CA SER A 84 14.96 11.53 -27.19
C SER A 84 13.45 11.64 -27.41
N ASP A 85 12.96 11.14 -28.54
CA ASP A 85 11.53 11.15 -28.87
C ASP A 85 10.71 10.20 -27.96
N ASP A 86 11.21 8.99 -27.66
CA ASP A 86 10.51 7.97 -26.85
C ASP A 86 10.49 8.28 -25.34
N LEU A 87 11.53 8.95 -24.83
CA LEU A 87 11.69 9.26 -23.39
C LEU A 87 11.39 10.73 -23.07
N HIS A 88 11.15 11.56 -24.08
CA HIS A 88 11.06 13.02 -23.95
C HIS A 88 12.26 13.60 -23.19
N LEU A 89 13.45 13.15 -23.58
CA LEU A 89 14.74 13.51 -22.98
C LEU A 89 15.56 14.31 -23.99
N ASN A 90 16.39 15.25 -23.56
CA ASN A 90 17.25 15.95 -24.51
C ASN A 90 18.23 15.02 -25.23
N GLU A 91 18.67 15.47 -26.40
CA GLU A 91 19.49 14.66 -27.29
C GLU A 91 20.89 14.41 -26.73
N VAL A 92 21.43 15.32 -25.92
CA VAL A 92 22.73 15.13 -25.24
C VAL A 92 22.67 14.04 -24.17
N ASP A 93 21.64 14.00 -23.33
CA ASP A 93 21.48 12.94 -22.33
C ASP A 93 21.14 11.60 -22.99
N SER A 94 20.44 11.62 -24.13
CA SER A 94 20.20 10.43 -24.95
C SER A 94 21.52 9.82 -25.47
N VAL A 95 22.47 10.67 -25.90
CA VAL A 95 23.82 10.22 -26.29
C VAL A 95 24.61 9.71 -25.08
N ARG A 96 24.48 10.34 -23.91
CA ARG A 96 25.10 9.83 -22.66
C ARG A 96 24.64 8.40 -22.36
N LEU A 97 23.33 8.14 -22.43
CA LEU A 97 22.76 6.81 -22.19
C LEU A 97 23.24 5.79 -23.23
N LEU A 98 23.33 6.19 -24.50
CA LEU A 98 23.85 5.35 -25.58
C LEU A 98 25.32 4.95 -25.33
N VAL A 99 26.15 5.91 -24.92
CA VAL A 99 27.56 5.65 -24.56
C VAL A 99 27.65 4.68 -23.38
N SER A 100 26.84 4.89 -22.32
CA SER A 100 26.78 3.97 -21.17
C SER A 100 26.35 2.56 -21.56
N ALA A 101 25.33 2.42 -22.40
CA ALA A 101 24.86 1.13 -22.90
C ALA A 101 25.96 0.39 -23.66
N ASN A 102 26.68 1.09 -24.54
CA ASN A 102 27.80 0.53 -25.28
C ASN A 102 28.97 0.09 -24.37
N GLN A 103 29.23 0.83 -23.29
CA GLN A 103 30.24 0.46 -22.29
C GLN A 103 29.86 -0.81 -21.53
N GLU A 104 28.61 -0.95 -21.08
CA GLU A 104 28.13 -2.15 -20.39
C GLU A 104 28.16 -3.39 -21.30
N LEU A 105 27.71 -3.23 -22.54
CA LEU A 105 27.77 -4.28 -23.56
C LEU A 105 29.20 -4.72 -23.88
N SER A 106 30.15 -3.79 -23.84
CA SER A 106 31.57 -4.09 -24.06
C SER A 106 32.20 -4.82 -22.86
N CYS A 107 31.78 -4.50 -21.63
CA CYS A 107 32.23 -5.21 -20.43
C CYS A 107 31.70 -6.65 -20.38
N ASN A 108 30.44 -6.87 -20.74
CA ASN A 108 29.84 -8.21 -20.76
C ASN A 108 30.48 -9.16 -21.79
N ASN A 109 31.02 -8.66 -22.91
CA ASN A 109 31.73 -9.52 -23.87
C ASN A 109 33.15 -9.89 -23.42
N LYS A 110 33.79 -9.07 -22.59
CA LYS A 110 35.13 -9.36 -22.04
C LYS A 110 35.09 -10.45 -20.96
N SER A 111 34.05 -10.45 -20.11
CA SER A 111 33.87 -11.51 -19.10
C SER A 111 33.65 -12.89 -19.71
N PHE A 112 33.08 -12.98 -20.91
CA PHE A 112 32.91 -14.24 -21.66
C PHE A 112 34.14 -14.71 -22.44
N THR A 113 35.08 -13.82 -22.75
CA THR A 113 36.28 -14.18 -23.53
C THR A 113 37.50 -14.51 -22.66
N ASP A 114 37.56 -14.02 -21.42
CA ASP A 114 38.65 -14.32 -20.48
C ASP A 114 38.41 -15.55 -19.58
N LEU A 115 37.20 -16.14 -19.62
CA LEU A 115 36.88 -17.41 -18.95
C LEU A 115 36.54 -18.45 -20.00
N GLY A 116 37.55 -19.16 -20.50
CA GLY A 116 37.35 -20.37 -21.30
C GLY A 116 36.73 -21.50 -20.48
N ILE A 117 35.45 -21.39 -20.12
CA ILE A 117 34.72 -22.39 -19.35
C ILE A 117 33.36 -22.64 -20.00
N THR A 118 33.21 -23.85 -20.53
CA THR A 118 31.95 -24.47 -20.93
C THR A 118 31.13 -24.87 -19.71
N HIS A 119 29.86 -24.45 -19.70
CA HIS A 119 28.71 -24.98 -18.96
C HIS A 119 28.80 -25.17 -17.42
N ASP A 120 27.76 -24.64 -16.77
CA ASP A 120 27.22 -24.91 -15.43
C ASP A 120 27.89 -24.24 -14.22
N VAL A 121 27.18 -23.23 -13.67
CA VAL A 121 26.83 -22.93 -12.25
C VAL A 121 26.57 -21.41 -12.11
N PRO A 122 25.51 -20.96 -11.39
CA PRO A 122 25.14 -19.55 -11.30
C PRO A 122 25.91 -18.83 -10.20
N SER A 123 26.70 -17.81 -10.56
CA SER A 123 27.32 -16.92 -9.59
C SER A 123 27.43 -15.49 -10.11
N ALA A 124 27.11 -14.55 -9.22
CA ALA A 124 27.07 -13.11 -9.38
C ALA A 124 28.16 -12.52 -10.30
N LEU A 125 27.75 -11.65 -11.22
CA LEU A 125 28.64 -10.87 -12.09
C LEU A 125 29.33 -9.74 -11.29
N PRO A 126 30.64 -9.50 -11.49
CA PRO A 126 31.29 -8.32 -10.95
C PRO A 126 31.00 -7.10 -11.84
N LEU A 127 30.54 -6.03 -11.18
CA LEU A 127 30.35 -4.69 -11.75
C LEU A 127 31.71 -4.05 -12.09
N CYS A 128 31.90 -3.62 -13.34
CA CYS A 128 33.00 -2.71 -13.68
C CYS A 128 32.80 -1.37 -12.95
N SER A 129 33.77 -0.99 -12.11
CA SER A 129 33.80 0.26 -11.37
C SER A 129 33.91 1.49 -12.28
N PHE A 130 33.15 2.54 -11.96
CA PHE A 130 33.02 3.82 -12.67
C PHE A 130 34.32 4.68 -12.77
N HIS A 131 35.49 4.20 -12.35
CA HIS A 131 36.62 5.07 -12.00
C HIS A 131 37.92 4.91 -12.81
N SER A 132 37.92 4.24 -13.97
CA SER A 132 39.19 4.04 -14.67
C SER A 132 39.14 4.07 -16.20
N TYR A 133 38.49 5.07 -16.82
CA TYR A 133 38.72 5.37 -18.25
C TYR A 133 38.59 6.87 -18.56
N THR A 134 39.37 7.73 -17.89
CA THR A 134 39.56 9.15 -18.25
C THR A 134 40.72 9.35 -19.23
N THR A 135 40.80 8.53 -20.28
CA THR A 135 41.65 8.85 -21.43
C THR A 135 40.83 8.89 -22.70
N ALA A 136 40.49 10.12 -23.09
CA ALA A 136 40.06 10.49 -24.42
C ALA A 136 41.10 10.01 -25.46
N LYS A 137 40.90 8.81 -25.97
CA LYS A 137 41.47 8.37 -27.24
C LYS A 137 40.32 7.84 -28.06
N ARG A 138 40.05 8.55 -29.16
CA ARG A 138 39.24 8.19 -30.33
C ARG A 138 38.95 6.67 -30.38
N VAL A 139 37.91 6.23 -29.67
CA VAL A 139 37.34 4.91 -29.88
C VAL A 139 36.43 5.12 -31.07
N GLU A 140 36.83 4.62 -32.23
CA GLU A 140 35.86 4.34 -33.29
C GLU A 140 34.90 3.32 -32.67
N TRP A 141 33.72 3.76 -32.27
CA TRP A 141 32.61 2.92 -31.80
C TRP A 141 32.03 2.18 -33.00
N GLY A 142 32.86 1.41 -33.70
CA GLY A 142 32.41 0.51 -34.74
C GLY A 142 31.53 -0.53 -34.09
N LEU A 143 30.21 -0.40 -34.31
CA LEU A 143 29.19 -1.38 -33.95
C LEU A 143 29.46 -2.69 -34.70
N LEU A 144 30.44 -3.46 -34.24
CA LEU A 144 30.75 -4.78 -34.78
C LEU A 144 29.61 -5.74 -34.38
N GLY A 145 28.56 -5.75 -35.22
CA GLY A 145 27.59 -6.85 -35.35
C GLY A 145 26.42 -6.92 -34.34
N ARG A 146 26.06 -5.83 -33.64
CA ARG A 146 24.95 -5.84 -32.67
C ARG A 146 23.67 -5.20 -33.22
N GLU A 147 22.50 -5.72 -32.84
CA GLU A 147 21.23 -5.19 -33.33
C GLU A 147 20.91 -3.79 -32.74
N PRO A 148 20.56 -2.78 -33.57
CA PRO A 148 20.26 -1.43 -33.10
C PRO A 148 19.18 -1.37 -32.01
N LEU A 149 18.21 -2.28 -32.09
CA LEU A 149 17.10 -2.37 -31.16
C LEU A 149 17.56 -2.80 -29.76
N GLU A 150 18.54 -3.70 -29.66
CA GLU A 150 19.07 -4.16 -28.38
C GLU A 150 19.78 -3.03 -27.64
N ILE A 151 20.60 -2.26 -28.35
CA ILE A 151 21.31 -1.09 -27.80
C ILE A 151 20.32 -0.04 -27.33
N PHE A 152 19.29 0.26 -28.14
CA PHE A 152 18.21 1.16 -27.75
C PHE A 152 17.53 0.69 -26.45
N ARG A 153 17.14 -0.59 -26.37
CA ARG A 153 16.42 -1.14 -25.21
C ARG A 153 17.28 -1.13 -23.95
N LEU A 154 18.58 -1.33 -24.06
CA LEU A 154 19.50 -1.21 -22.94
C LEU A 154 19.67 0.24 -22.50
N ALA A 155 19.86 1.18 -23.43
CA ALA A 155 19.98 2.60 -23.10
C ALA A 155 18.71 3.14 -22.41
N ALA A 156 17.53 2.77 -22.90
CA ALA A 156 16.26 3.05 -22.22
C ALA A 156 16.17 2.34 -20.85
N GLY A 157 16.66 1.11 -20.75
CA GLY A 157 16.80 0.37 -19.50
C GLY A 157 17.61 1.08 -18.42
N LEU A 158 18.76 1.64 -18.81
CA LEU A 158 19.63 2.41 -17.95
C LEU A 158 18.96 3.68 -17.44
N TRP A 159 18.22 4.37 -18.30
CA TRP A 159 17.42 5.52 -17.90
C TRP A 159 16.44 5.21 -16.78
N TYR A 160 15.65 4.15 -16.94
CA TYR A 160 14.71 3.72 -15.90
C TYR A 160 15.40 3.21 -14.64
N THR A 161 16.59 2.61 -14.79
CA THR A 161 17.38 2.16 -13.63
C THR A 161 17.89 3.36 -12.82
N GLU A 162 18.50 4.37 -13.46
CA GLU A 162 18.98 5.57 -12.77
C GLU A 162 17.85 6.33 -12.05
N ARG A 163 16.68 6.43 -12.69
CA ARG A 163 15.46 7.01 -12.08
C ARG A 163 15.03 6.22 -10.85
N ARG A 164 14.87 4.91 -10.99
CA ARG A 164 14.45 4.02 -9.90
C ARG A 164 15.43 4.03 -8.75
N ASP A 165 16.74 4.08 -9.01
CA ASP A 165 17.76 4.14 -7.97
C ASP A 165 17.60 5.42 -7.12
N LEU A 166 17.31 6.56 -7.75
CA LEU A 166 17.07 7.81 -7.04
C LEU A 166 15.78 7.78 -6.20
N ILE A 167 14.69 7.22 -6.74
CA ILE A 167 13.42 7.07 -6.02
C ILE A 167 13.61 6.13 -4.83
N THR A 168 14.31 5.02 -5.03
CA THR A 168 14.59 4.02 -3.99
C THR A 168 15.50 4.60 -2.92
N ALA A 169 16.49 5.41 -3.28
CA ALA A 169 17.32 6.13 -2.31
C ALA A 169 16.46 7.03 -1.41
N LEU A 170 15.51 7.79 -1.98
CA LEU A 170 14.58 8.60 -1.20
C LEU A 170 13.69 7.74 -0.29
N TYR A 171 13.14 6.65 -0.83
CA TYR A 171 12.31 5.69 -0.08
C TYR A 171 13.08 5.13 1.13
N THR A 172 14.31 4.65 0.93
CA THR A 172 15.15 4.08 2.00
C THR A 172 15.46 5.11 3.09
N LEU A 173 15.74 6.36 2.74
CA LEU A 173 15.95 7.43 3.73
C LEU A 173 14.69 7.73 4.53
N LEU A 174 13.53 7.82 3.88
CA LEU A 174 12.24 8.01 4.55
C LEU A 174 11.95 6.84 5.51
N ARG A 175 12.17 5.61 5.04
CA ARG A 175 11.98 4.37 5.80
C ARG A 175 12.88 4.34 7.05
N ALA A 176 14.13 4.79 6.93
CA ALA A 176 15.09 4.83 8.03
C ALA A 176 14.68 5.75 9.20
N VAL A 177 13.94 6.81 8.90
CA VAL A 177 13.46 7.77 9.91
C VAL A 177 12.13 7.33 10.51
N VAL A 178 11.26 6.71 9.72
CA VAL A 178 9.89 6.39 10.12
C VAL A 178 9.76 5.04 10.80
N LEU A 179 10.49 4.04 10.32
CA LEU A 179 10.46 2.68 10.84
C LEU A 179 11.71 2.53 11.70
N ASP A 180 11.57 2.23 12.98
CA ASP A 180 12.71 2.08 13.90
C ASP A 180 13.62 0.91 13.45
N GLN A 181 14.66 1.23 12.67
CA GLN A 181 15.59 0.24 12.11
C GLN A 181 16.78 -0.05 13.04
N GLY A 182 16.74 0.41 14.29
CA GLY A 182 17.87 0.25 15.22
C GLY A 182 19.11 1.09 14.86
N LEU A 183 18.94 2.15 14.07
CA LEU A 183 20.00 3.11 13.77
C LEU A 183 20.30 4.01 14.97
N GLU A 184 21.53 4.52 15.03
CA GLU A 184 21.89 5.45 16.11
C GLU A 184 21.08 6.76 16.04
N PRO A 185 20.58 7.27 17.18
CA PRO A 185 19.70 8.44 17.22
C PRO A 185 20.25 9.69 16.52
N ASP A 186 21.56 9.94 16.64
CA ASP A 186 22.20 11.10 16.02
C ASP A 186 22.18 11.02 14.48
N LEU A 187 22.39 9.82 13.94
CA LEU A 187 22.33 9.58 12.50
C LEU A 187 20.90 9.73 11.99
N VAL A 188 19.92 9.19 12.70
CA VAL A 188 18.50 9.34 12.37
C VAL A 188 18.12 10.82 12.38
N ALA A 189 18.56 11.59 13.38
CA ALA A 189 18.30 13.02 13.46
C ALA A 189 18.90 13.81 12.29
N ASP A 190 20.11 13.45 11.83
CA ASP A 190 20.75 14.09 10.68
C ASP A 190 20.03 13.77 9.36
N ILE A 191 19.59 12.51 9.16
CA ILE A 191 18.78 12.12 7.99
C ILE A 191 17.42 12.81 8.05
N GLN A 192 16.77 12.85 9.22
CA GLN A 192 15.50 13.52 9.42
C GLN A 192 15.59 15.01 9.09
N ARG A 193 16.66 15.70 9.50
CA ARG A 193 16.87 17.11 9.16
C ARG A 193 16.96 17.33 7.65
N PHE A 194 17.71 16.46 6.95
CA PHE A 194 17.80 16.51 5.49
C PHE A 194 16.43 16.31 4.82
N LEU A 195 15.63 15.36 5.30
CA LEU A 195 14.29 15.10 4.77
C LEU A 195 13.31 16.22 5.09
N ASP A 196 13.37 16.80 6.30
CA ASP A 196 12.58 17.97 6.68
C ASP A 196 12.84 19.13 5.69
N ASP A 197 14.11 19.45 5.41
CA ASP A 197 14.50 20.49 4.44
C ASP A 197 13.98 20.18 3.03
N LEU A 198 14.10 18.93 2.59
CA LEU A 198 13.64 18.49 1.28
C LEU A 198 12.11 18.58 1.12
N ILE A 199 11.37 18.18 2.16
CA ILE A 199 9.91 18.26 2.19
C ILE A 199 9.45 19.71 2.21
N ASN A 200 10.08 20.56 3.02
CA ASN A 200 9.80 21.99 3.05
C ASN A 200 10.16 22.70 1.74
N ALA A 201 11.13 22.19 0.98
CA ALA A 201 11.45 22.65 -0.37
C ALA A 201 10.41 22.23 -1.43
N GLY A 202 9.39 21.44 -1.07
CA GLY A 202 8.26 21.11 -1.93
C GLY A 202 8.33 19.73 -2.59
N VAL A 203 9.20 18.82 -2.13
CA VAL A 203 9.29 17.47 -2.73
C VAL A 203 7.95 16.72 -2.69
N ARG A 204 7.12 16.94 -1.66
CA ARG A 204 5.80 16.29 -1.54
C ARG A 204 4.89 16.64 -2.72
N LYS A 205 4.85 17.92 -3.09
CA LYS A 205 4.12 18.39 -4.28
C LYS A 205 4.67 17.73 -5.55
N ARG A 206 6.00 17.55 -5.64
CA ARG A 206 6.65 16.87 -6.76
C ARG A 206 6.29 15.38 -6.81
N LEU A 207 6.25 14.67 -5.67
CA LEU A 207 5.80 13.27 -5.60
C LEU A 207 4.36 13.12 -6.15
N ILE A 208 3.44 13.98 -5.71
CA ILE A 208 2.04 13.96 -6.16
C ILE A 208 1.95 14.21 -7.67
N SER A 209 2.70 15.18 -8.21
CA SER A 209 2.69 15.46 -9.65
C SER A 209 3.31 14.31 -10.46
N LEU A 210 4.38 13.69 -9.98
CA LEU A 210 5.01 12.53 -10.62
C LEU A 210 4.07 11.33 -10.70
N ILE A 211 3.31 11.02 -9.64
CA ILE A 211 2.35 9.91 -9.66
C ILE A 211 1.33 10.08 -10.81
N LYS A 212 0.95 11.33 -11.14
CA LYS A 212 0.07 11.67 -12.26
C LYS A 212 0.79 11.75 -13.60
N GLU A 213 1.96 12.36 -13.66
CA GLU A 213 2.77 12.53 -14.87
C GLU A 213 3.19 11.19 -15.44
N LEU A 214 3.73 10.31 -14.59
CA LEU A 214 4.19 8.98 -14.98
C LEU A 214 3.04 8.08 -15.43
N ASN A 215 1.81 8.29 -14.94
CA ASN A 215 0.64 7.55 -15.45
C ASN A 215 0.41 7.79 -16.94
N ARG A 216 0.81 8.95 -17.47
CA ARG A 216 0.67 9.28 -18.91
C ARG A 216 1.69 8.53 -19.77
N GLU A 217 2.72 7.94 -19.18
CA GLU A 217 3.62 7.03 -19.89
C GLU A 217 2.97 5.65 -20.14
N GLU A 218 1.81 5.34 -19.54
CA GLU A 218 1.00 4.13 -19.81
C GLU A 218 -0.19 4.50 -20.73
N PRO A 219 -0.47 3.87 -21.90
CA PRO A 219 0.07 2.65 -22.50
C PRO A 219 1.05 2.85 -23.69
N SER A 220 1.28 4.09 -24.13
CA SER A 220 2.09 4.41 -25.33
C SER A 220 3.37 5.19 -25.04
N GLY A 221 3.74 5.43 -23.77
CA GLY A 221 4.87 6.30 -23.43
C GLY A 221 4.63 7.78 -23.82
N LEU A 222 5.58 8.64 -23.43
CA LEU A 222 5.61 10.04 -23.89
C LEU A 222 5.86 10.17 -25.42
N GLY A 223 6.32 9.10 -26.08
CA GLY A 223 6.62 9.04 -27.52
C GLY A 223 5.46 8.62 -28.44
N GLY A 224 4.26 8.36 -27.90
CA GLY A 224 3.08 7.98 -28.70
C GLY A 224 3.10 6.52 -29.17
N PRO A 225 2.17 6.12 -30.06
CA PRO A 225 1.86 4.70 -30.33
C PRO A 225 3.02 3.87 -30.92
N ASN A 226 4.08 4.52 -31.41
CA ASN A 226 5.25 3.87 -32.00
C ASN A 226 6.39 3.64 -31.00
N CYS A 227 6.18 4.04 -29.74
CA CYS A 227 7.18 3.91 -28.70
C CYS A 227 7.49 2.45 -28.40
N GLU A 228 8.77 2.16 -28.09
CA GLU A 228 9.17 0.81 -27.76
C GLU A 228 8.48 0.30 -26.48
N ARG A 229 7.78 -0.83 -26.60
CA ARG A 229 7.00 -1.42 -25.50
C ARG A 229 7.87 -2.12 -24.45
N TYR A 230 9.02 -2.64 -24.85
CA TYR A 230 9.90 -3.44 -24.00
C TYR A 230 11.30 -2.85 -23.92
N ILE A 231 11.90 -2.89 -22.73
CA ILE A 231 13.26 -2.44 -22.46
C ILE A 231 14.06 -3.58 -21.81
N LEU A 232 15.38 -3.44 -21.72
CA LEU A 232 16.22 -4.38 -20.98
C LEU A 232 16.45 -3.85 -19.57
N ASP A 233 16.23 -4.66 -18.53
CA ASP A 233 16.62 -4.29 -17.17
C ASP A 233 18.15 -4.34 -17.00
N SER A 234 18.66 -3.90 -15.84
CA SER A 234 20.10 -3.93 -15.54
C SER A 234 20.73 -5.33 -15.50
N ARG A 235 19.91 -6.40 -15.56
CA ARG A 235 20.36 -7.80 -15.66
C ARG A 235 20.26 -8.33 -17.10
N GLY A 236 19.84 -7.50 -18.05
CA GLY A 236 19.63 -7.89 -19.45
C GLY A 236 18.32 -8.64 -19.69
N ALA A 237 17.38 -8.63 -18.74
CA ALA A 237 16.07 -9.25 -18.94
C ALA A 237 15.12 -8.30 -19.67
N LEU A 238 14.36 -8.82 -20.64
CA LEU A 238 13.34 -8.06 -21.36
C LEU A 238 12.13 -7.83 -20.45
N VAL A 239 11.79 -6.57 -20.21
CA VAL A 239 10.68 -6.16 -19.33
C VAL A 239 9.76 -5.18 -20.03
N GLU A 240 8.47 -5.21 -19.69
CA GLU A 240 7.50 -4.26 -20.23
C GLU A 240 7.73 -2.87 -19.62
N ARG A 241 7.90 -1.84 -20.46
CA ARG A 241 8.12 -0.45 -20.03
C ARG A 241 7.03 0.03 -19.08
N ARG A 242 5.78 -0.34 -19.36
CA ARG A 242 4.63 -0.03 -18.50
C ARG A 242 4.82 -0.53 -17.08
N ALA A 243 5.20 -1.80 -16.90
CA ALA A 243 5.38 -2.39 -15.59
C ALA A 243 6.49 -1.68 -14.78
N VAL A 244 7.55 -1.24 -15.46
CA VAL A 244 8.63 -0.46 -14.83
C VAL A 244 8.12 0.89 -14.33
N VAL A 245 7.36 1.63 -15.15
CA VAL A 245 6.77 2.91 -14.75
C VAL A 245 5.73 2.74 -13.63
N SER A 246 4.86 1.74 -13.71
CA SER A 246 3.89 1.44 -12.65
C SER A 246 4.58 1.14 -11.32
N ARG A 247 5.74 0.45 -11.35
CA ARG A 247 6.55 0.21 -10.14
C ARG A 247 7.18 1.49 -9.59
N GLU A 248 7.71 2.37 -10.43
CA GLU A 248 8.20 3.69 -9.99
C GLU A 248 7.10 4.50 -9.31
N ARG A 249 5.89 4.51 -9.89
CA ARG A 249 4.71 5.19 -9.31
C ARG A 249 4.32 4.62 -7.96
N LEU A 250 4.40 3.31 -7.78
CA LEU A 250 4.13 2.68 -6.49
C LEU A 250 5.14 3.13 -5.43
N ILE A 251 6.44 3.11 -5.74
CA ILE A 251 7.47 3.55 -4.78
C ILE A 251 7.28 5.04 -4.44
N LEU A 252 6.93 5.88 -5.42
CA LEU A 252 6.59 7.29 -5.18
C LEU A 252 5.37 7.45 -4.25
N ALA A 253 4.35 6.59 -4.39
CA ALA A 253 3.20 6.57 -3.50
C ALA A 253 3.59 6.14 -2.08
N HIS A 254 4.49 5.17 -1.91
CA HIS A 254 5.05 4.82 -0.60
C HIS A 254 5.85 5.97 0.02
N CYS A 255 6.71 6.64 -0.77
CA CYS A 255 7.43 7.84 -0.33
C CYS A 255 6.46 8.93 0.14
N LEU A 256 5.34 9.12 -0.55
CA LEU A 256 4.32 10.09 -0.17
C LEU A 256 3.74 9.76 1.21
N VAL A 257 3.37 8.51 1.48
CA VAL A 257 2.88 8.08 2.80
C VAL A 257 3.92 8.36 3.88
N LEU A 258 5.17 7.91 3.70
CA LEU A 258 6.23 8.10 4.71
C LEU A 258 6.56 9.59 4.93
N SER A 259 6.48 10.42 3.89
CA SER A 259 6.75 11.86 3.99
C SER A 259 5.80 12.60 4.96
N VAL A 260 4.61 12.05 5.20
CA VAL A 260 3.61 12.61 6.14
C VAL A 260 4.04 12.40 7.59
N LEU A 261 4.78 11.32 7.86
CA LEU A 261 5.27 10.98 9.20
C LEU A 261 6.55 11.71 9.55
N VAL A 262 7.32 12.13 8.54
CA VAL A 262 8.48 13.01 8.74
C VAL A 262 8.02 14.45 9.00
N VAL A 263 7.24 15.04 8.09
CA VAL A 263 6.66 16.39 8.24
C VAL A 263 5.14 16.31 8.11
N ARG A 264 4.39 17.00 8.97
CA ARG A 264 2.92 17.06 8.88
C ARG A 264 2.46 17.49 7.48
N ALA A 265 1.38 16.89 7.02
CA ALA A 265 0.72 17.31 5.79
C ALA A 265 0.00 18.65 6.01
N SER A 266 0.12 19.57 5.06
CA SER A 266 -0.67 20.80 5.05
C SER A 266 -2.08 20.55 4.48
N PRO A 267 -3.06 21.45 4.73
CA PRO A 267 -4.38 21.37 4.11
C PRO A 267 -4.33 21.24 2.58
N LYS A 268 -3.36 21.91 1.96
CA LYS A 268 -3.12 21.84 0.52
C LYS A 268 -2.64 20.46 0.09
N ASP A 269 -1.68 19.88 0.81
CA ASP A 269 -1.17 18.55 0.51
C ASP A 269 -2.31 17.51 0.56
N VAL A 270 -3.13 17.56 1.61
CA VAL A 270 -4.28 16.63 1.77
C VAL A 270 -5.27 16.78 0.62
N LYS A 271 -5.59 18.00 0.19
CA LYS A 271 -6.47 18.25 -0.96
C LYS A 271 -5.87 17.76 -2.28
N ASP A 272 -4.58 17.95 -2.49
CA ASP A 272 -3.87 17.51 -3.69
C ASP A 272 -3.81 15.97 -3.77
N VAL A 273 -3.53 15.29 -2.64
CA VAL A 273 -3.58 13.82 -2.53
C VAL A 273 -5.01 13.30 -2.71
N PHE A 274 -6.01 13.96 -2.14
CA PHE A 274 -7.42 13.61 -2.33
C PHE A 274 -7.84 13.68 -3.80
N SER A 275 -7.40 14.71 -4.53
CA SER A 275 -7.59 14.79 -5.99
C SER A 275 -6.89 13.64 -6.71
N ALA A 276 -5.65 13.31 -6.33
CA ALA A 276 -4.92 12.20 -6.94
C ALA A 276 -5.60 10.85 -6.68
N LEU A 277 -6.15 10.62 -5.49
CA LEU A 277 -6.94 9.43 -5.16
C LEU A 277 -8.18 9.35 -6.06
N LYS A 278 -8.89 10.46 -6.25
CA LYS A 278 -10.07 10.51 -7.13
C LYS A 278 -9.74 10.10 -8.56
N ASP A 279 -8.66 10.66 -9.11
CA ASP A 279 -8.20 10.37 -10.46
C ASP A 279 -7.78 8.89 -10.59
N SER A 280 -7.07 8.36 -9.58
CA SER A 280 -6.59 6.97 -9.56
C SER A 280 -7.72 5.95 -9.43
N ALA A 281 -8.66 6.18 -8.50
CA ALA A 281 -9.80 5.29 -8.27
C ALA A 281 -10.73 5.23 -9.48
N ALA A 282 -10.96 6.36 -10.18
CA ALA A 282 -11.75 6.39 -11.41
C ALA A 282 -11.13 5.52 -12.53
N GLY A 283 -9.80 5.39 -12.56
CA GLY A 283 -9.08 4.56 -13.52
C GLY A 283 -9.16 3.05 -13.25
N LEU A 284 -9.65 2.61 -12.09
CA LEU A 284 -9.76 1.19 -11.73
C LEU A 284 -11.00 0.49 -12.30
N SER A 285 -11.98 1.23 -12.81
CA SER A 285 -13.22 0.65 -13.35
C SER A 285 -12.91 -0.29 -14.53
N GLY A 286 -12.92 -1.60 -14.27
CA GLY A 286 -12.62 -2.65 -15.26
C GLY A 286 -11.15 -3.11 -15.35
N SER A 287 -10.24 -2.58 -14.51
CA SER A 287 -8.83 -2.99 -14.48
C SER A 287 -8.59 -4.05 -13.40
N THR A 288 -7.88 -5.14 -13.75
CA THR A 288 -7.37 -6.14 -12.79
C THR A 288 -5.90 -5.91 -12.44
N ASP A 289 -5.34 -4.76 -12.83
CA ASP A 289 -3.94 -4.46 -12.59
C ASP A 289 -3.65 -4.30 -11.10
N THR A 290 -2.74 -5.14 -10.60
CA THR A 290 -2.36 -5.21 -9.19
C THR A 290 -1.68 -3.91 -8.76
N LEU A 291 -0.74 -3.40 -9.55
CA LEU A 291 0.01 -2.17 -9.22
C LEU A 291 -0.91 -0.95 -9.15
N SER A 292 -1.89 -0.83 -10.06
CA SER A 292 -2.90 0.23 -10.00
C SER A 292 -3.72 0.22 -8.70
N HIS A 293 -4.06 -0.97 -8.19
CA HIS A 293 -4.72 -1.10 -6.89
C HIS A 293 -3.79 -0.65 -5.76
N GLN A 294 -2.53 -1.07 -5.78
CA GLN A 294 -1.53 -0.70 -4.77
C GLN A 294 -1.29 0.82 -4.72
N ILE A 295 -1.15 1.48 -5.88
CA ILE A 295 -1.03 2.93 -5.97
C ILE A 295 -2.28 3.61 -5.39
N THR A 296 -3.48 3.12 -5.73
CA THR A 296 -4.73 3.73 -5.30
C THR A 296 -4.92 3.65 -3.79
N TYR A 297 -4.74 2.49 -3.16
CA TYR A 297 -4.84 2.43 -1.71
C TYR A 297 -3.66 3.11 -1.01
N SER A 298 -2.47 3.19 -1.62
CA SER A 298 -1.35 3.95 -1.05
C SER A 298 -1.69 5.43 -0.92
N LEU A 299 -2.37 6.00 -1.91
CA LEU A 299 -2.90 7.37 -1.83
C LEU A 299 -3.97 7.52 -0.74
N LEU A 300 -4.87 6.54 -0.62
CA LEU A 300 -5.84 6.49 0.49
C LEU A 300 -5.14 6.44 1.85
N PHE A 301 -4.16 5.55 2.04
CA PHE A 301 -3.41 5.46 3.28
C PHE A 301 -2.58 6.69 3.55
N SER A 302 -2.08 7.39 2.54
CA SER A 302 -1.44 8.70 2.75
C SER A 302 -2.39 9.70 3.41
N LEU A 303 -3.68 9.70 3.03
CA LEU A 303 -4.71 10.52 3.67
C LEU A 303 -5.06 10.02 5.07
N VAL A 304 -5.25 8.70 5.24
CA VAL A 304 -5.52 8.09 6.55
C VAL A 304 -4.41 8.43 7.54
N VAL A 305 -3.16 8.21 7.15
CA VAL A 305 -1.98 8.50 7.97
C VAL A 305 -1.91 10.00 8.28
N ALA A 306 -2.17 10.88 7.31
CA ALA A 306 -2.19 12.33 7.54
C ALA A 306 -3.24 12.74 8.59
N LEU A 307 -4.47 12.27 8.44
CA LEU A 307 -5.58 12.62 9.33
C LEU A 307 -5.38 12.08 10.75
N ILE A 308 -5.05 10.79 10.87
CA ILE A 308 -4.95 10.12 12.17
C ILE A 308 -3.70 10.55 12.91
N SER A 309 -2.56 10.67 12.22
CA SER A 309 -1.33 11.11 12.87
C SER A 309 -1.44 12.54 13.39
N ASP A 310 -2.10 13.44 12.65
CA ASP A 310 -2.30 14.84 13.03
C ASP A 310 -3.16 14.95 14.28
N ALA A 311 -4.29 14.25 14.31
CA ALA A 311 -5.22 14.26 15.45
C ALA A 311 -4.61 13.66 16.72
N LEU A 312 -3.85 12.58 16.60
CA LEU A 312 -3.16 11.96 17.74
C LEU A 312 -1.95 12.76 18.22
N SER A 313 -1.54 13.82 17.52
CA SER A 313 -0.25 14.49 17.77
C SER A 313 0.93 13.51 17.80
N ALA A 314 0.86 12.46 16.97
CA ALA A 314 1.79 11.31 16.98
C ALA A 314 3.28 11.64 16.73
N VAL A 315 3.59 12.87 16.29
CA VAL A 315 4.96 13.38 16.20
C VAL A 315 5.19 14.31 17.40
N PRO A 316 6.05 13.94 18.37
CA PRO A 316 6.44 14.81 19.48
C PRO A 316 6.93 16.16 18.97
N ASP A 317 6.66 17.24 19.69
CA ASP A 317 7.07 18.63 19.37
C ASP A 317 6.48 19.26 18.09
N LYS A 318 5.71 18.53 17.26
CA LYS A 318 5.02 19.09 16.07
C LYS A 318 3.51 19.27 16.35
N THR A 319 3.06 20.52 16.35
CA THR A 319 1.64 20.86 16.56
C THR A 319 0.76 20.32 15.43
N SER A 320 -0.46 19.90 15.78
CA SER A 320 -1.51 19.55 14.81
C SER A 320 -1.77 20.70 13.84
N VAL A 321 -1.70 20.43 12.54
CA VAL A 321 -1.89 21.40 11.46
C VAL A 321 -3.34 21.34 10.96
N LEU A 322 -3.85 20.14 10.67
CA LEU A 322 -5.17 19.95 10.08
C LEU A 322 -6.27 20.14 11.11
N SER A 323 -6.09 19.56 12.31
CA SER A 323 -7.06 19.64 13.40
C SER A 323 -7.34 21.07 13.84
N ARG A 324 -6.38 21.99 13.72
CA ARG A 324 -6.55 23.40 14.14
C ARG A 324 -7.18 24.29 13.07
N ASP A 325 -7.18 23.86 11.81
CA ASP A 325 -7.70 24.66 10.69
C ASP A 325 -9.21 24.41 10.49
N ALA A 326 -10.04 25.27 11.07
CA ALA A 326 -11.50 25.17 10.96
C ALA A 326 -12.01 25.32 9.51
N SER A 327 -11.34 26.14 8.69
CA SER A 327 -11.71 26.34 7.28
C SER A 327 -11.48 25.06 6.47
N PHE A 328 -10.33 24.42 6.69
CA PHE A 328 -10.03 23.13 6.11
C PHE A 328 -11.06 22.08 6.54
N ARG A 329 -11.38 21.98 7.84
CA ARG A 329 -12.34 20.97 8.33
C ARG A 329 -13.72 21.11 7.66
N GLN A 330 -14.22 22.33 7.52
CA GLN A 330 -15.50 22.58 6.86
C GLN A 330 -15.45 22.20 5.37
N GLU A 331 -14.47 22.70 4.62
CA GLU A 331 -14.35 22.43 3.19
C GLU A 331 -14.10 20.95 2.88
N PHE A 332 -13.30 20.28 3.72
CA PHE A 332 -12.98 18.88 3.57
C PHE A 332 -14.17 17.98 3.94
N GLN A 333 -14.94 18.32 4.98
CA GLN A 333 -16.22 17.67 5.29
C GLN A 333 -17.15 17.69 4.07
N GLU A 334 -17.36 18.86 3.47
CA GLU A 334 -18.22 18.99 2.29
C GLU A 334 -17.69 18.15 1.11
N SER A 335 -16.37 18.18 0.88
CA SER A 335 -15.73 17.44 -0.21
C SER A 335 -15.85 15.93 -0.05
N VAL A 336 -15.60 15.40 1.14
CA VAL A 336 -15.62 13.96 1.44
C VAL A 336 -17.04 13.41 1.46
N MET A 337 -18.02 14.21 1.89
CA MET A 337 -19.43 13.77 1.92
C MET A 337 -20.08 13.76 0.53
N VAL A 338 -19.59 14.56 -0.43
CA VAL A 338 -20.11 14.60 -1.82
C VAL A 338 -19.38 13.63 -2.75
N ALA A 339 -18.16 13.21 -2.42
CA ALA A 339 -17.31 12.44 -3.33
C ALA A 339 -17.81 11.01 -3.54
N GLY A 340 -18.53 10.74 -4.63
CA GLY A 340 -18.94 9.38 -4.95
C GLY A 340 -20.18 9.24 -5.83
N ASN A 341 -19.98 9.21 -7.16
CA ASN A 341 -21.07 8.97 -8.11
C ASN A 341 -21.00 7.58 -8.77
N ASP A 342 -19.86 6.88 -8.61
CA ASP A 342 -19.59 5.56 -9.19
C ASP A 342 -19.37 4.55 -8.06
N PRO A 343 -20.08 3.41 -8.01
CA PRO A 343 -19.98 2.43 -6.94
C PRO A 343 -18.58 1.79 -6.77
N VAL A 344 -17.75 1.74 -7.82
CA VAL A 344 -16.36 1.23 -7.71
C VAL A 344 -15.50 2.22 -6.94
N VAL A 345 -15.68 3.50 -7.25
CA VAL A 345 -14.95 4.62 -6.67
C VAL A 345 -15.45 4.94 -5.26
N GLU A 346 -16.75 4.74 -5.02
CA GLU A 346 -17.42 4.94 -3.72
C GLU A 346 -16.71 4.19 -2.60
N GLY A 347 -16.34 2.93 -2.82
CA GLY A 347 -15.74 2.08 -1.79
C GLY A 347 -14.43 2.63 -1.21
N TYR A 348 -13.60 3.29 -2.03
CA TYR A 348 -12.38 3.95 -1.55
C TYR A 348 -12.68 5.22 -0.78
N PHE A 349 -13.68 6.00 -1.23
CA PHE A 349 -14.09 7.21 -0.53
C PHE A 349 -14.75 6.89 0.79
N ASP A 350 -15.58 5.86 0.85
CA ASP A 350 -16.14 5.27 2.07
C ASP A 350 -15.05 4.97 3.11
N CYS A 351 -13.96 4.32 2.69
CA CYS A 351 -12.80 4.07 3.56
C CYS A 351 -12.19 5.40 4.07
N LEU A 352 -12.07 6.41 3.21
CA LEU A 352 -11.63 7.75 3.63
C LEU A 352 -12.61 8.42 4.60
N ARG A 353 -13.94 8.27 4.42
CA ARG A 353 -14.95 8.79 5.35
C ARG A 353 -14.76 8.20 6.75
N SER A 354 -14.39 6.92 6.83
CA SER A 354 -14.08 6.28 8.12
C SER A 354 -12.82 6.85 8.79
N ALA A 355 -11.77 7.20 8.04
CA ALA A 355 -10.62 7.90 8.61
C ALA A 355 -10.97 9.33 9.04
N TRP A 356 -11.81 10.01 8.25
CA TRP A 356 -12.27 11.35 8.53
C TRP A 356 -13.14 11.43 9.80
N VAL A 357 -14.09 10.51 10.00
CA VAL A 357 -14.88 10.50 11.23
C VAL A 357 -14.01 10.25 12.45
N VAL A 358 -13.02 9.37 12.35
CA VAL A 358 -12.06 9.12 13.44
C VAL A 358 -11.24 10.36 13.74
N HIS A 359 -10.79 11.10 12.72
CA HIS A 359 -10.15 12.39 12.92
C HIS A 359 -11.05 13.37 13.70
N LEU A 360 -12.33 13.49 13.30
CA LEU A 360 -13.30 14.35 13.99
C LEU A 360 -13.58 13.92 15.45
N MET A 361 -13.64 12.62 15.72
CA MET A 361 -13.82 12.10 17.09
C MET A 361 -12.59 12.39 17.98
N LEU A 362 -11.38 12.19 17.45
CA LEU A 362 -10.14 12.45 18.19
C LEU A 362 -9.98 13.94 18.56
N ILE A 363 -10.36 14.85 17.66
CA ILE A 363 -10.33 16.29 17.97
C ILE A 363 -11.43 16.67 18.96
N HIS A 364 -12.60 16.03 18.90
CA HIS A 364 -13.71 16.29 19.81
C HIS A 364 -13.33 15.91 21.25
N ASP A 365 -12.84 14.69 21.46
CA ASP A 365 -12.40 14.20 22.79
C ASP A 365 -11.24 15.03 23.38
N GLY A 366 -10.38 15.60 22.51
CA GLY A 366 -9.27 16.46 22.91
C GLY A 366 -9.69 17.86 23.38
N VAL A 367 -10.86 18.37 22.98
CA VAL A 367 -11.34 19.72 23.32
C VAL A 367 -12.05 19.77 24.67
N ASP A 368 -12.76 18.70 25.06
CA ASP A 368 -13.47 18.61 26.35
C ASP A 368 -12.54 18.65 27.57
N THR A 369 -11.23 18.41 27.39
CA THR A 369 -10.25 18.48 28.46
C THR A 369 -9.61 19.86 28.65
N LYS A 370 -9.82 20.84 27.76
CA LYS A 370 -9.08 22.11 27.82
C LYS A 370 -9.86 23.44 27.74
N ASP A 371 -11.08 23.53 27.18
CA ASP A 371 -11.74 24.84 27.05
C ASP A 371 -13.28 24.83 27.24
N THR A 372 -13.79 25.57 28.22
CA THR A 372 -15.23 25.68 28.58
C THR A 372 -16.00 26.75 27.76
N SER A 373 -15.61 27.04 26.51
CA SER A 373 -16.16 28.19 25.73
C SER A 373 -16.60 27.88 24.30
N ALA A 374 -16.89 26.61 23.94
CA ALA A 374 -17.11 26.19 22.55
C ALA A 374 -18.56 25.76 22.16
N SER A 375 -19.61 26.32 22.76
CA SER A 375 -20.99 25.78 22.64
C SER A 375 -21.63 25.77 21.25
N ALA A 376 -21.16 26.60 20.29
CA ALA A 376 -21.70 26.64 18.93
C ALA A 376 -20.86 25.83 17.91
N SER A 377 -19.53 25.78 18.07
CA SER A 377 -18.65 24.97 17.22
C SER A 377 -18.83 23.49 17.51
N SER A 378 -18.89 23.12 18.80
CA SER A 378 -19.04 21.72 19.22
C SER A 378 -20.32 21.07 18.66
N ASN A 379 -21.39 21.84 18.54
CA ASN A 379 -22.67 21.33 18.04
C ASN A 379 -22.63 21.01 16.53
N ASN A 380 -21.87 21.77 15.75
CA ASN A 380 -21.66 21.49 14.33
C ASN A 380 -20.68 20.31 14.13
N ASP A 381 -19.64 20.23 14.96
CA ASP A 381 -18.67 19.14 14.94
C ASP A 381 -19.34 17.78 15.29
N ILE A 382 -20.19 17.75 16.31
CA ILE A 382 -21.01 16.57 16.66
C ILE A 382 -21.93 16.17 15.51
N ARG A 383 -22.62 17.14 14.87
CA ARG A 383 -23.48 16.88 13.70
C ARG A 383 -22.69 16.27 12.55
N ASN A 384 -21.49 16.75 12.29
CA ASN A 384 -20.60 16.21 11.26
C ASN A 384 -20.20 14.77 11.57
N ILE A 385 -19.83 14.48 12.83
CA ILE A 385 -19.54 13.10 13.29
C ILE A 385 -20.73 12.18 13.05
N TYR A 386 -21.92 12.57 13.51
CA TYR A 386 -23.14 11.77 13.29
C TYR A 386 -23.41 11.54 11.80
N SER A 387 -23.33 12.58 10.96
CA SER A 387 -23.57 12.43 9.53
C SER A 387 -22.59 11.47 8.85
N CYS A 388 -21.32 11.46 9.28
CA CYS A 388 -20.31 10.52 8.78
C CYS A 388 -20.59 9.11 9.28
N LEU A 389 -20.93 8.93 10.57
CA LEU A 389 -21.28 7.63 11.13
C LEU A 389 -22.49 7.01 10.42
N GLU A 390 -23.53 7.80 10.12
CA GLU A 390 -24.69 7.31 9.35
C GLU A 390 -24.28 6.71 8.00
N VAL A 391 -23.42 7.43 7.25
CA VAL A 391 -22.92 6.95 5.95
C VAL A 391 -22.06 5.70 6.14
N ILE A 392 -21.15 5.70 7.12
CA ILE A 392 -20.24 4.58 7.38
C ILE A 392 -20.99 3.28 7.66
N PHE A 393 -22.03 3.35 8.49
CA PHE A 393 -22.79 2.18 8.85
C PHE A 393 -23.80 1.77 7.78
N SER A 394 -24.40 2.74 7.07
CA SER A 394 -25.35 2.48 5.99
C SER A 394 -24.69 1.88 4.74
N ASN A 395 -23.49 2.33 4.39
CA ASN A 395 -22.73 1.83 3.23
C ASN A 395 -21.91 0.57 3.55
N ASN A 396 -21.91 0.12 4.81
CA ASN A 396 -21.07 -0.97 5.29
C ASN A 396 -19.59 -0.80 4.89
N VAL A 397 -18.98 0.29 5.36
CA VAL A 397 -17.60 0.64 5.00
C VAL A 397 -16.57 -0.40 5.44
N PHE A 398 -16.86 -1.17 6.49
CA PHE A 398 -16.00 -2.29 6.92
C PHE A 398 -15.87 -3.36 5.83
N LEU A 399 -16.97 -3.64 5.11
CA LEU A 399 -16.94 -4.53 3.96
C LEU A 399 -16.14 -3.93 2.79
N SER A 400 -16.21 -2.61 2.60
CA SER A 400 -15.39 -1.90 1.61
C SER A 400 -13.90 -2.02 1.93
N TRP A 401 -13.48 -1.83 3.19
CA TRP A 401 -12.10 -2.06 3.62
C TRP A 401 -11.64 -3.49 3.31
N LEU A 402 -12.45 -4.48 3.66
CA LEU A 402 -12.14 -5.89 3.43
C LEU A 402 -12.00 -6.19 1.92
N ASN A 403 -13.03 -5.92 1.13
CA ASN A 403 -13.10 -6.40 -0.26
C ASN A 403 -12.30 -5.56 -1.25
N LYS A 404 -12.12 -4.26 -1.00
CA LYS A 404 -11.42 -3.35 -1.92
C LYS A 404 -9.94 -3.21 -1.62
N ILE A 405 -9.52 -3.58 -0.40
CA ILE A 405 -8.16 -3.37 0.08
C ILE A 405 -7.63 -4.66 0.70
N LEU A 406 -8.05 -5.00 1.93
CA LEU A 406 -7.34 -5.97 2.76
C LEU A 406 -7.30 -7.38 2.15
N LEU A 407 -8.42 -7.88 1.63
CA LEU A 407 -8.52 -9.23 1.05
C LEU A 407 -8.07 -9.29 -0.42
N THR A 408 -7.60 -8.19 -0.99
CA THR A 408 -7.15 -8.18 -2.38
C THR A 408 -5.75 -8.77 -2.53
N PRO A 409 -5.43 -9.44 -3.66
CA PRO A 409 -4.06 -9.88 -3.95
C PRO A 409 -3.05 -8.73 -3.97
N ALA A 410 -3.50 -7.52 -4.31
CA ALA A 410 -2.66 -6.32 -4.31
C ALA A 410 -2.14 -5.99 -2.91
N TYR A 411 -3.02 -5.99 -1.92
CA TYR A 411 -2.61 -5.71 -0.54
C TYR A 411 -1.82 -6.86 0.07
N GLN A 412 -2.22 -8.11 -0.21
CA GLN A 412 -1.57 -9.30 0.37
C GLN A 412 -0.13 -9.54 -0.12
N ASN A 413 0.26 -8.94 -1.26
CA ASN A 413 1.59 -9.08 -1.86
C ASN A 413 2.34 -7.74 -1.96
N ASP A 414 1.97 -6.75 -1.15
CA ASP A 414 2.69 -5.48 -1.09
C ASP A 414 3.93 -5.55 -0.18
N ASP A 415 4.66 -4.44 -0.11
CA ASP A 415 5.80 -4.25 0.77
C ASP A 415 5.40 -4.45 2.25
N GLU A 416 6.07 -5.39 2.93
CA GLU A 416 5.72 -5.84 4.28
C GLU A 416 5.74 -4.70 5.31
N ASP A 417 6.74 -3.81 5.22
CA ASP A 417 6.86 -2.65 6.09
C ASP A 417 5.72 -1.64 5.87
N MET A 418 5.29 -1.46 4.63
CA MET A 418 4.14 -0.61 4.31
C MET A 418 2.85 -1.23 4.85
N ILE A 419 2.65 -2.55 4.68
CA ILE A 419 1.50 -3.28 5.24
C ILE A 419 1.46 -3.14 6.76
N TYR A 420 2.59 -3.36 7.44
CA TYR A 420 2.70 -3.21 8.89
C TYR A 420 2.27 -1.81 9.35
N MET A 421 2.79 -0.77 8.68
CA MET A 421 2.40 0.61 8.96
C MET A 421 0.90 0.86 8.71
N TYR A 422 0.35 0.36 7.59
CA TYR A 422 -1.07 0.48 7.28
C TYR A 422 -1.93 -0.17 8.36
N ASN A 423 -1.60 -1.39 8.78
CA ASN A 423 -2.29 -2.11 9.84
C ASN A 423 -2.21 -1.38 11.18
N ALA A 424 -1.07 -0.79 11.53
CA ALA A 424 -0.93 0.03 12.74
C ALA A 424 -1.88 1.24 12.74
N TYR A 425 -2.11 1.86 11.58
CA TYR A 425 -3.06 2.98 11.44
C TYR A 425 -4.52 2.51 11.43
N LEU A 426 -4.83 1.36 10.83
CA LEU A 426 -6.16 0.74 10.93
C LEU A 426 -6.49 0.35 12.37
N HIS A 427 -5.52 -0.19 13.11
CA HIS A 427 -5.62 -0.48 14.54
C HIS A 427 -5.94 0.79 15.35
N LYS A 428 -5.21 1.91 15.10
CA LYS A 428 -5.51 3.20 15.74
C LYS A 428 -6.92 3.68 15.43
N MET A 429 -7.35 3.55 14.17
CA MET A 429 -8.70 3.91 13.74
C MET A 429 -9.78 3.11 14.43
N ILE A 430 -9.66 1.77 14.42
CA ILE A 430 -10.68 0.89 14.98
C ILE A 430 -10.74 1.03 16.50
N THR A 431 -9.59 1.18 17.17
CA THR A 431 -9.55 1.39 18.63
C THR A 431 -10.26 2.70 19.00
N CYS A 432 -9.99 3.80 18.27
CA CYS A 432 -10.68 5.08 18.50
C CYS A 432 -12.20 4.97 18.25
N LEU A 433 -12.59 4.35 17.13
CA LEU A 433 -14.00 4.13 16.80
C LEU A 433 -14.71 3.32 17.90
N LEU A 434 -14.08 2.26 18.39
CA LEU A 434 -14.65 1.39 19.42
C LEU A 434 -14.61 2.01 20.82
N SER A 435 -13.78 3.02 21.09
CA SER A 435 -13.76 3.73 22.37
C SER A 435 -14.78 4.87 22.45
N HIS A 436 -15.04 5.56 21.33
CA HIS A 436 -15.81 6.80 21.32
C HIS A 436 -17.33 6.58 21.57
N PRO A 437 -17.98 7.32 22.47
CA PRO A 437 -19.39 7.10 22.86
C PRO A 437 -20.38 7.10 21.68
N LEU A 438 -20.30 8.10 20.79
CA LEU A 438 -21.23 8.22 19.65
C LEU A 438 -21.12 7.05 18.67
N ALA A 439 -19.91 6.51 18.51
CA ALA A 439 -19.67 5.38 17.63
C ALA A 439 -20.12 4.06 18.29
N LYS A 440 -19.94 3.90 19.62
CA LYS A 440 -20.48 2.76 20.37
C LYS A 440 -21.99 2.63 20.23
N ASP A 441 -22.72 3.75 20.29
CA ASP A 441 -24.18 3.75 20.11
C ASP A 441 -24.56 3.23 18.71
N LYS A 442 -23.80 3.62 17.67
CA LYS A 442 -24.00 3.11 16.31
C LYS A 442 -23.61 1.65 16.12
N VAL A 443 -22.55 1.20 16.77
CA VAL A 443 -22.18 -0.23 16.81
C VAL A 443 -23.30 -1.04 17.47
N LYS A 444 -23.89 -0.52 18.54
CA LYS A 444 -25.03 -1.15 19.22
C LYS A 444 -26.27 -1.21 18.33
N GLU A 445 -26.63 -0.12 17.68
CA GLU A 445 -27.74 -0.09 16.71
C GLU A 445 -27.51 -1.11 15.59
N ALA A 446 -26.30 -1.17 15.02
CA ALA A 446 -25.94 -2.12 13.98
C ALA A 446 -26.03 -3.57 14.46
N LYS A 447 -25.62 -3.85 15.71
CA LYS A 447 -25.76 -5.16 16.34
C LYS A 447 -27.24 -5.53 16.51
N GLU A 448 -28.05 -4.65 17.08
CA GLU A 448 -29.49 -4.89 17.28
C GLU A 448 -30.23 -5.14 15.95
N LYS A 449 -29.91 -4.35 14.91
CA LYS A 449 -30.41 -4.56 13.55
C LYS A 449 -29.98 -5.91 12.98
N ALA A 450 -28.73 -6.31 13.22
CA ALA A 450 -28.22 -7.61 12.81
C ALA A 450 -28.95 -8.76 13.51
N MET A 451 -29.20 -8.64 14.82
CA MET A 451 -29.88 -9.66 15.62
C MET A 451 -31.38 -9.78 15.31
N THR A 452 -32.03 -8.70 14.89
CA THR A 452 -33.47 -8.70 14.52
C THR A 452 -33.73 -9.21 13.11
N THR A 453 -32.69 -9.27 12.26
CA THR A 453 -32.81 -9.80 10.90
C THR A 453 -32.99 -11.32 10.93
N LEU A 454 -34.14 -11.80 10.47
CA LEU A 454 -34.43 -13.23 10.37
C LEU A 454 -33.45 -13.89 9.40
N SER A 455 -32.85 -15.01 9.82
CA SER A 455 -32.06 -15.85 8.91
C SER A 455 -32.99 -16.38 7.81
N PRO A 456 -32.62 -16.27 6.52
CA PRO A 456 -33.40 -16.89 5.46
C PRO A 456 -33.35 -18.40 5.64
N TYR A 457 -34.38 -18.96 6.26
CA TYR A 457 -34.55 -20.40 6.37
C TYR A 457 -34.74 -20.96 4.96
N ARG A 458 -33.82 -21.82 4.51
CA ARG A 458 -34.14 -22.73 3.40
C ARG A 458 -35.17 -23.72 3.94
N LEU A 459 -36.43 -23.54 3.57
CA LEU A 459 -37.41 -24.62 3.63
C LEU A 459 -36.94 -25.70 2.65
N SER A 460 -36.31 -26.74 3.20
CA SER A 460 -36.23 -28.06 2.58
C SER A 460 -37.65 -28.61 2.49
N THR A 461 -38.44 -28.14 1.52
CA THR A 461 -39.69 -28.79 1.15
C THR A 461 -39.38 -29.93 0.19
N SER A 462 -39.55 -31.14 0.70
CA SER A 462 -39.54 -32.41 -0.01
C SER A 462 -40.60 -32.48 -1.13
N HIS A 463 -40.21 -33.17 -2.21
CA HIS A 463 -41.02 -33.79 -3.28
C HIS A 463 -41.62 -32.89 -4.37
N ASP A 464 -40.96 -32.88 -5.54
CA ASP A 464 -41.53 -33.57 -6.69
C ASP A 464 -40.45 -34.05 -7.67
N TYR A 465 -40.49 -35.35 -7.98
CA TYR A 465 -39.70 -35.95 -9.05
C TYR A 465 -40.34 -35.57 -10.40
N THR A 466 -39.69 -34.73 -11.20
CA THR A 466 -39.72 -34.90 -12.66
C THR A 466 -38.37 -34.47 -13.24
N VAL A 467 -37.80 -35.39 -14.00
CA VAL A 467 -36.53 -35.27 -14.73
C VAL A 467 -36.80 -34.49 -16.01
N GLU A 468 -35.99 -33.47 -16.32
CA GLU A 468 -35.26 -33.29 -17.59
C GLU A 468 -34.67 -31.87 -17.74
N GLY A 469 -33.39 -31.78 -18.13
CA GLY A 469 -32.87 -30.65 -18.93
C GLY A 469 -31.93 -29.64 -18.27
N ILE A 470 -30.63 -30.00 -18.19
CA ILE A 470 -29.45 -29.12 -18.38
C ILE A 470 -29.46 -27.72 -17.71
N GLY A 471 -28.79 -27.64 -16.56
CA GLY A 471 -27.72 -26.66 -16.37
C GLY A 471 -28.07 -25.19 -16.16
N HIS A 472 -28.88 -24.86 -15.15
CA HIS A 472 -28.82 -23.54 -14.51
C HIS A 472 -28.99 -23.70 -12.99
N PHE A 473 -27.88 -23.92 -12.28
CA PHE A 473 -27.83 -23.60 -10.85
C PHE A 473 -27.97 -22.07 -10.73
N GLN A 474 -29.20 -21.59 -10.52
CA GLN A 474 -29.42 -20.25 -10.02
C GLN A 474 -28.76 -20.17 -8.64
N LYS A 475 -27.58 -19.56 -8.59
CA LYS A 475 -26.93 -19.09 -7.37
C LYS A 475 -27.91 -18.08 -6.76
N ALA A 476 -28.77 -18.54 -5.85
CA ALA A 476 -29.62 -17.67 -5.06
C ALA A 476 -28.70 -16.68 -4.32
N THR A 477 -28.86 -15.39 -4.61
CA THR A 477 -28.07 -14.29 -4.06
C THR A 477 -28.09 -14.35 -2.54
N GLU A 478 -26.94 -14.65 -1.91
CA GLU A 478 -26.79 -14.50 -0.46
C GLU A 478 -27.12 -13.04 -0.09
N PRO A 479 -27.87 -12.79 1.00
CA PRO A 479 -28.12 -11.42 1.45
C PRO A 479 -26.78 -10.74 1.73
N ALA A 480 -26.65 -9.47 1.33
CA ALA A 480 -25.42 -8.71 1.54
C ALA A 480 -24.99 -8.77 3.02
N PRO A 481 -23.68 -8.89 3.33
CA PRO A 481 -23.21 -8.94 4.70
C PRO A 481 -23.71 -7.74 5.50
N GLN A 482 -24.22 -8.01 6.71
CA GLN A 482 -24.68 -6.98 7.62
C GLN A 482 -23.48 -6.21 8.17
N THR A 483 -23.63 -4.89 8.40
CA THR A 483 -22.54 -4.01 8.84
C THR A 483 -21.86 -4.50 10.12
N PHE A 484 -22.62 -5.02 11.09
CA PHE A 484 -22.04 -5.56 12.33
C PHE A 484 -21.20 -6.82 12.08
N VAL A 485 -21.61 -7.70 11.15
CA VAL A 485 -20.82 -8.88 10.76
C VAL A 485 -19.50 -8.44 10.11
N SER A 486 -19.56 -7.49 9.17
CA SER A 486 -18.37 -6.96 8.50
C SER A 486 -17.43 -6.22 9.46
N LEU A 487 -17.95 -5.57 10.50
CA LEU A 487 -17.13 -4.98 11.56
C LEU A 487 -16.33 -6.06 12.32
N LEU A 488 -16.95 -7.19 12.67
CA LEU A 488 -16.27 -8.31 13.34
C LEU A 488 -15.18 -8.91 12.45
N GLU A 489 -15.48 -9.11 11.16
CA GLU A 489 -14.51 -9.60 10.17
C GLU A 489 -13.36 -8.60 9.93
N PHE A 490 -13.65 -7.30 9.91
CA PHE A 490 -12.64 -6.26 9.78
C PHE A 490 -11.69 -6.21 10.98
N VAL A 491 -12.23 -6.29 12.20
CA VAL A 491 -11.42 -6.44 13.42
C VAL A 491 -10.57 -7.71 13.32
N SER A 492 -11.18 -8.83 12.95
CA SER A 492 -10.50 -10.12 12.79
C SER A 492 -9.30 -10.04 11.84
N GLU A 493 -9.46 -9.41 10.68
CA GLU A 493 -8.41 -9.25 9.67
C GLU A 493 -7.20 -8.43 10.20
N ILE A 494 -7.45 -7.31 10.90
CA ILE A 494 -6.37 -6.46 11.45
C ILE A 494 -5.49 -7.27 12.42
N TYR A 495 -6.10 -7.98 13.37
CA TYR A 495 -5.35 -8.70 14.41
C TYR A 495 -4.86 -10.07 13.95
N GLN A 496 -5.41 -10.62 12.86
CA GLN A 496 -4.82 -11.80 12.21
C GLN A 496 -3.47 -11.45 11.58
N LYS A 497 -3.35 -10.25 10.99
CA LYS A 497 -2.12 -9.77 10.37
C LYS A 497 -1.10 -9.32 11.40
N GLU A 498 -1.54 -8.60 12.43
CA GLU A 498 -0.65 -8.06 13.48
C GLU A 498 -1.11 -8.49 14.89
N PRO A 499 -0.88 -9.75 15.30
CA PRO A 499 -1.30 -10.26 16.61
C PRO A 499 -0.69 -9.50 17.79
N GLU A 500 0.46 -8.87 17.59
CA GLU A 500 1.19 -8.11 18.62
C GLU A 500 0.42 -6.84 19.06
N LEU A 501 -0.40 -6.26 18.17
CA LEU A 501 -1.24 -5.10 18.46
C LEU A 501 -2.37 -5.40 19.47
N LEU A 502 -2.55 -6.66 19.84
CA LEU A 502 -3.53 -7.10 20.84
C LEU A 502 -3.09 -6.77 22.28
N SER A 503 -1.79 -6.72 22.53
CA SER A 503 -1.27 -6.58 23.89
C SER A 503 -1.62 -5.22 24.48
N GLY A 504 -2.19 -5.22 25.70
CA GLY A 504 -2.64 -3.99 26.37
C GLY A 504 -3.85 -3.29 25.73
N ASN A 505 -4.54 -3.92 24.77
CA ASN A 505 -5.70 -3.30 24.12
C ASN A 505 -7.02 -3.56 24.87
N ASP A 506 -7.22 -2.86 25.99
CA ASP A 506 -8.42 -3.01 26.82
C ASP A 506 -9.71 -2.55 26.11
N VAL A 507 -9.59 -1.59 25.19
CA VAL A 507 -10.73 -1.10 24.39
C VAL A 507 -11.28 -2.22 23.51
N LEU A 508 -10.41 -2.98 22.84
CA LEU A 508 -10.82 -4.12 22.04
C LEU A 508 -11.48 -5.19 22.90
N TRP A 509 -10.90 -5.56 24.04
CA TRP A 509 -11.50 -6.57 24.92
C TRP A 509 -12.86 -6.13 25.49
N THR A 510 -13.04 -4.84 25.74
CA THR A 510 -14.36 -4.27 26.09
C THR A 510 -15.36 -4.47 24.95
N PHE A 511 -14.94 -4.22 23.70
CA PHE A 511 -15.76 -4.48 22.52
C PHE A 511 -16.05 -5.98 22.34
N VAL A 512 -15.08 -6.88 22.55
CA VAL A 512 -15.28 -8.33 22.46
C VAL A 512 -16.33 -8.81 23.45
N ASN A 513 -16.28 -8.30 24.70
CA ASN A 513 -17.29 -8.60 25.72
C ASN A 513 -18.68 -8.16 25.25
N PHE A 514 -18.81 -6.92 24.80
CA PHE A 514 -20.07 -6.42 24.25
C PHE A 514 -20.55 -7.23 23.04
N ALA A 515 -19.64 -7.58 22.12
CA ALA A 515 -19.98 -8.24 20.88
C ALA A 515 -20.55 -9.64 21.12
N GLY A 516 -20.01 -10.40 22.08
CA GLY A 516 -20.40 -11.78 22.39
C GLY A 516 -21.76 -11.95 23.08
N GLU A 517 -22.44 -10.87 23.46
CA GLU A 517 -23.76 -10.95 24.12
C GLU A 517 -24.89 -11.27 23.13
N ASP A 518 -25.80 -12.17 23.53
CA ASP A 518 -27.14 -12.35 22.96
C ASP A 518 -27.24 -12.52 21.43
N HIS A 519 -26.39 -13.38 20.85
CA HIS A 519 -26.51 -13.76 19.44
C HIS A 519 -27.80 -14.53 19.14
N THR A 520 -28.65 -14.01 18.26
CA THR A 520 -29.94 -14.60 17.86
C THR A 520 -29.92 -15.26 16.48
N ASN A 521 -28.85 -15.07 15.70
CA ASN A 521 -28.68 -15.68 14.39
C ASN A 521 -27.26 -16.25 14.22
N PHE A 522 -27.12 -17.23 13.34
CA PHE A 522 -25.85 -17.93 13.17
C PHE A 522 -24.78 -17.07 12.47
N GLN A 523 -25.17 -16.09 11.65
CA GLN A 523 -24.20 -15.27 10.90
C GLN A 523 -23.37 -14.40 11.86
N THR A 524 -24.02 -13.73 12.82
CA THR A 524 -23.33 -12.93 13.83
C THR A 524 -22.51 -13.82 14.78
N LEU A 525 -23.04 -14.98 15.17
CA LEU A 525 -22.31 -15.94 16.02
C LEU A 525 -21.05 -16.46 15.34
N VAL A 526 -21.15 -16.88 14.08
CA VAL A 526 -20.02 -17.41 13.31
C VAL A 526 -18.95 -16.34 13.12
N ALA A 527 -19.35 -15.10 12.79
CA ALA A 527 -18.41 -13.99 12.65
C ALA A 527 -17.69 -13.67 13.97
N PHE A 528 -18.42 -13.68 15.08
CA PHE A 528 -17.84 -13.48 16.41
C PHE A 528 -16.85 -14.60 16.78
N LEU A 529 -17.20 -15.86 16.57
CA LEU A 529 -16.30 -17.00 16.82
C LEU A 529 -15.05 -16.97 15.93
N ARG A 530 -15.19 -16.58 14.66
CA ARG A 530 -14.02 -16.37 13.77
C ARG A 530 -13.10 -15.28 14.32
N MET A 531 -13.67 -14.16 14.77
CA MET A 531 -12.89 -13.11 15.42
C MET A 531 -12.20 -13.63 16.68
N LEU A 532 -12.87 -14.40 17.54
CA LEU A 532 -12.21 -15.02 18.71
C LEU A 532 -11.05 -15.95 18.29
N SER A 533 -11.22 -16.74 17.23
CA SER A 533 -10.17 -17.62 16.71
C SER A 533 -8.95 -16.83 16.24
N THR A 534 -9.13 -15.68 15.58
CA THR A 534 -8.00 -14.83 15.19
C THR A 534 -7.35 -14.15 16.39
N LEU A 535 -8.14 -13.66 17.35
CA LEU A 535 -7.62 -13.06 18.59
C LEU A 535 -6.88 -14.07 19.48
N ALA A 536 -7.13 -15.36 19.33
CA ALA A 536 -6.41 -16.44 20.01
C ALA A 536 -5.04 -16.76 19.39
N SER A 537 -4.55 -15.99 18.41
CA SER A 537 -3.28 -16.28 17.71
C SER A 537 -2.00 -16.00 18.53
N SER A 538 -2.13 -15.41 19.74
CA SER A 538 -1.02 -15.17 20.66
C SER A 538 -1.30 -15.81 22.03
N ALA A 539 -0.26 -16.06 22.83
CA ALA A 539 -0.44 -16.68 24.15
C ALA A 539 -1.35 -15.84 25.08
N GLU A 540 -1.21 -14.51 25.07
CA GLU A 540 -2.08 -13.60 25.82
C GLU A 540 -3.52 -13.68 25.31
N GLY A 541 -3.70 -13.63 23.98
CA GLY A 541 -5.00 -13.70 23.33
C GLY A 541 -5.72 -15.01 23.60
N ALA A 542 -5.03 -16.14 23.46
CA ALA A 542 -5.57 -17.47 23.74
C ALA A 542 -6.01 -17.61 25.19
N SER A 543 -5.21 -17.13 26.15
CA SER A 543 -5.57 -17.14 27.57
C SER A 543 -6.86 -16.36 27.83
N LYS A 544 -6.98 -15.15 27.26
CA LYS A 544 -8.19 -14.31 27.41
C LYS A 544 -9.41 -14.95 26.75
N VAL A 545 -9.28 -15.46 25.52
CA VAL A 545 -10.38 -16.16 24.82
C VAL A 545 -10.83 -17.39 25.60
N PHE A 546 -9.89 -18.16 26.14
CA PHE A 546 -10.20 -19.31 26.97
C PHE A 546 -11.02 -18.92 28.20
N GLU A 547 -10.63 -17.88 28.93
CA GLU A 547 -11.36 -17.35 30.09
C GLU A 547 -12.76 -16.85 29.73
N LEU A 548 -12.90 -16.12 28.62
CA LEU A 548 -14.19 -15.61 28.16
C LEU A 548 -15.21 -16.73 27.91
N LEU A 549 -14.75 -17.85 27.34
CA LEU A 549 -15.58 -18.99 26.99
C LEU A 549 -15.83 -19.97 28.15
N GLN A 550 -15.26 -19.77 29.35
CA GLN A 550 -15.58 -20.58 30.53
C GLN A 550 -17.02 -20.41 31.06
N GLY A 551 -17.83 -19.54 30.45
CA GLY A 551 -19.26 -19.41 30.76
C GLY A 551 -19.60 -18.42 31.89
N LYS A 552 -18.64 -17.62 32.35
CA LYS A 552 -18.90 -16.51 33.30
C LYS A 552 -19.35 -15.23 32.61
N THR A 553 -18.87 -15.01 31.39
CA THR A 553 -19.03 -13.74 30.67
C THR A 553 -20.23 -13.77 29.73
N PHE A 554 -20.32 -14.80 28.89
CA PHE A 554 -21.41 -14.94 27.92
C PHE A 554 -22.45 -15.96 28.40
N ARG A 555 -23.73 -15.62 28.27
CA ARG A 555 -24.84 -16.49 28.71
C ARG A 555 -25.05 -17.71 27.81
N SER A 556 -24.85 -17.56 26.50
CA SER A 556 -25.17 -18.58 25.49
C SER A 556 -23.95 -19.13 24.75
N ILE A 557 -22.79 -18.48 24.86
CA ILE A 557 -21.56 -18.83 24.15
C ILE A 557 -20.53 -19.32 25.16
N GLY A 558 -20.05 -20.55 25.02
CA GLY A 558 -19.06 -21.08 25.95
C GLY A 558 -18.62 -22.49 25.61
N TRP A 559 -17.61 -22.97 26.33
CA TRP A 559 -17.08 -24.32 26.18
C TRP A 559 -18.13 -25.39 26.44
N SER A 560 -19.00 -25.18 27.44
CA SER A 560 -20.13 -26.07 27.69
C SER A 560 -21.05 -26.15 26.47
N THR A 561 -21.44 -25.01 25.89
CA THR A 561 -22.28 -24.97 24.68
C THR A 561 -21.66 -25.78 23.54
N LEU A 562 -20.35 -25.65 23.31
CA LEU A 562 -19.64 -26.42 22.28
C LEU A 562 -19.72 -27.93 22.56
N PHE A 563 -19.32 -28.38 23.74
CA PHE A 563 -19.27 -29.80 24.06
C PHE A 563 -20.66 -30.45 24.16
N ASP A 564 -21.66 -29.70 24.60
CA ASP A 564 -23.07 -30.11 24.55
C ASP A 564 -23.53 -30.30 23.10
N CYS A 565 -23.21 -29.36 22.21
CA CYS A 565 -23.53 -29.47 20.77
C CYS A 565 -22.85 -30.69 20.13
N ILE A 566 -21.56 -30.92 20.41
CA ILE A 566 -20.83 -32.10 19.90
C ILE A 566 -21.52 -33.38 20.37
N SER A 567 -21.90 -33.45 21.64
CA SER A 567 -22.58 -34.63 22.22
C SER A 567 -23.94 -34.88 21.55
N ILE A 568 -24.73 -33.83 21.32
CA ILE A 568 -26.03 -33.92 20.60
C ILE A 568 -25.82 -34.46 19.18
N TYR A 569 -24.81 -33.95 18.46
CA TYR A 569 -24.53 -34.40 17.10
C TYR A 569 -24.02 -35.85 17.07
N GLU A 570 -23.14 -36.23 17.98
CA GLU A 570 -22.69 -37.61 18.13
C GLU A 570 -23.87 -38.58 18.32
N GLU A 571 -24.82 -38.24 19.19
CA GLU A 571 -26.03 -39.04 19.40
C GLU A 571 -26.89 -39.13 18.14
N LYS A 572 -27.11 -38.01 17.43
CA LYS A 572 -27.85 -38.01 16.15
C LYS A 572 -27.19 -38.93 15.12
N PHE A 573 -25.86 -38.89 14.98
CA PHE A 573 -25.13 -39.79 14.08
C PHE A 573 -25.26 -41.25 14.48
N LYS A 574 -25.16 -41.56 15.79
CA LYS A 574 -25.37 -42.93 16.30
C LYS A 574 -26.79 -43.44 16.00
N GLN A 575 -27.80 -42.61 16.16
CA GLN A 575 -29.20 -42.98 15.85
C GLN A 575 -29.42 -43.22 14.35
N ALA A 576 -28.85 -42.40 13.47
CA ALA A 576 -28.95 -42.58 12.02
C ALA A 576 -28.26 -43.86 11.52
N LEU A 577 -27.18 -44.30 12.18
CA LEU A 577 -26.53 -45.58 11.86
C LEU A 577 -27.36 -46.81 12.25
N GLN A 578 -28.28 -46.66 13.20
CA GLN A 578 -29.14 -47.74 13.69
C GLN A 578 -30.45 -47.87 12.91
N SER A 579 -30.79 -46.91 12.02
CA SER A 579 -32.01 -46.95 11.21
C SER A 579 -31.79 -47.66 9.86
N PRO A 580 -32.71 -48.57 9.45
CA PRO A 580 -32.59 -49.28 8.18
C PRO A 580 -32.80 -48.30 7.02
N GLY A 581 -31.79 -48.13 6.17
CA GLY A 581 -31.77 -47.16 5.07
C GLY A 581 -30.78 -45.99 5.24
N ALA A 582 -30.01 -45.96 6.34
CA ALA A 582 -28.85 -45.10 6.63
C ALA A 582 -28.72 -43.82 5.77
N VAL A 583 -29.57 -42.84 6.06
CA VAL A 583 -29.39 -41.46 5.59
C VAL A 583 -28.69 -40.70 6.72
N LEU A 584 -27.62 -39.96 6.41
CA LEU A 584 -26.93 -39.13 7.39
C LEU A 584 -27.91 -38.15 8.06
N PRO A 585 -27.72 -37.79 9.35
CA PRO A 585 -28.56 -36.80 10.02
C PRO A 585 -28.55 -35.47 9.25
N GLU A 586 -29.72 -34.86 9.09
CA GLU A 586 -29.79 -33.51 8.53
C GLU A 586 -29.21 -32.51 9.54
N ILE A 587 -28.12 -31.86 9.17
CA ILE A 587 -27.49 -30.80 9.96
C ILE A 587 -27.89 -29.46 9.33
N GLN A 588 -28.49 -28.59 10.14
CA GLN A 588 -28.81 -27.23 9.70
C GLN A 588 -27.51 -26.50 9.34
N GLU A 589 -27.51 -25.77 8.22
CA GLU A 589 -26.31 -25.07 7.72
C GLU A 589 -25.72 -24.12 8.77
N GLY A 590 -26.58 -23.42 9.50
CA GLY A 590 -26.16 -22.51 10.58
C GLY A 590 -25.44 -23.24 11.71
N ASP A 591 -25.97 -24.38 12.14
CA ASP A 591 -25.36 -25.20 13.20
C ASP A 591 -24.02 -25.79 12.74
N ALA A 592 -23.93 -26.25 11.49
CA ALA A 592 -22.68 -26.74 10.91
C ALA A 592 -21.62 -25.63 10.88
N LYS A 593 -21.98 -24.43 10.41
CA LYS A 593 -21.07 -23.27 10.36
C LYS A 593 -20.63 -22.83 11.76
N ALA A 594 -21.55 -22.80 12.72
CA ALA A 594 -21.24 -22.45 14.11
C ALA A 594 -20.31 -23.49 14.77
N LEU A 595 -20.56 -24.78 14.55
CA LEU A 595 -19.72 -25.86 15.06
C LEU A 595 -18.30 -25.77 14.49
N VAL A 596 -18.15 -25.57 13.18
CA VAL A 596 -16.85 -25.37 12.54
C VAL A 596 -16.14 -24.16 13.12
N ALA A 597 -16.84 -23.04 13.33
CA ALA A 597 -16.25 -21.84 13.91
C ALA A 597 -15.76 -22.09 15.35
N TYR A 598 -16.54 -22.78 16.19
CA TYR A 598 -16.11 -23.16 17.53
C TYR A 598 -14.88 -24.09 17.52
N LEU A 599 -14.86 -25.07 16.63
CA LEU A 599 -13.72 -25.99 16.51
C LEU A 599 -12.45 -25.24 16.09
N ASN A 600 -12.56 -24.22 15.24
CA ASN A 600 -11.44 -23.34 14.90
C ASN A 600 -10.97 -22.49 16.09
N VAL A 601 -11.87 -22.09 17.00
CA VAL A 601 -11.47 -21.43 18.26
C VAL A 601 -10.75 -22.43 19.17
N LEU A 602 -11.23 -23.66 19.28
CA LEU A 602 -10.60 -24.71 20.10
C LEU A 602 -9.23 -25.15 19.58
N GLN A 603 -9.04 -25.11 18.26
CA GLN A 603 -7.77 -25.48 17.61
C GLN A 603 -6.66 -24.45 17.88
N ARG A 604 -7.02 -23.18 17.97
CA ARG A 604 -6.09 -22.07 18.23
C ARG A 604 -5.76 -22.04 19.72
#